data_AF-A0A2R2IVY5-F1
#
_entry.id   AF-A0A2R2IVY5-F1
#
_cell.length_a   1.000
_cell.length_b   1.000
_cell.length_c   1.000
_cell.angle_alpha   90.00
_cell.angle_beta   90.00
_cell.angle_gamma   90.00
#
_symmetry.space_group_name_H-M   'P 1'
#
loop_
_entity.id
_entity.type
_entity.pdbx_description
1 polymer ?
#
loop_
_entity_poly.entity_id
_entity_poly.type
_entity_poly.pdbx_seq_one_letter_code
_entity_poly.pdbx_strand_id
1 'polypeptide(L)'
;MQDPIKPVPSPDQKFHDGNPATGELGTIVSADWLNTLQSATQSTQQELVTVIQNSGQKTDPARQDQLLQAMQNLAWGGAQRPSTLAGYGIAIASQAEAEAGSDNSKAMTPLLVGQALNAVGLSGYAKPLAAGSLQTVRPNGLYHIDNNLVDGTPVKSNGMLLANFLSPLWGSQLYSAWGGATYEQRLENGNWQPWIRLLKSGQQSTMADYGIVDGATLAQLKAATAFAGAVLHFAMPNAPDGWLKANGAAVSRSQYAALFAAIGSTYGAGDGSTTFNLPDLRGEFIRGWDDIGKTDPDSPKRKVGDRQAQQTATHKHVIPWGENIAVNATAFGGTNNVGRMGSVANDYDNRWYYSNDGSDFDGVLNPPDTIGSETRPRNIALLACIKY
;
A
#
# COMPACT_ATOMS: atom_id res chain seq x y z
N MET A 1 -39.23 24.53 76.58
CA MET A 1 -38.45 25.57 77.27
C MET A 1 -39.40 26.27 78.22
N GLN A 2 -39.07 26.30 79.51
CA GLN A 2 -39.86 27.08 80.46
C GLN A 2 -39.71 28.57 80.16
N ASP A 3 -40.70 29.37 80.56
CA ASP A 3 -40.58 30.83 80.47
C ASP A 3 -39.30 31.29 81.19
N PRO A 4 -38.66 32.39 80.72
CA PRO A 4 -37.52 32.96 81.42
C PRO A 4 -37.82 33.13 82.91
N ILE A 5 -36.84 32.79 83.75
CA ILE A 5 -36.99 32.90 85.20
C ILE A 5 -37.40 34.33 85.53
N LYS A 6 -38.50 34.48 86.27
CA LYS A 6 -38.95 35.80 86.71
C LYS A 6 -37.88 36.37 87.65
N PRO A 7 -37.55 37.66 87.53
CA PRO A 7 -36.67 38.29 88.50
C PRO A 7 -37.20 38.12 89.92
N VAL A 8 -36.30 38.17 90.91
CA VAL A 8 -36.68 38.21 92.32
C VAL A 8 -37.72 39.32 92.56
N PRO A 9 -38.78 39.08 93.36
CA PRO A 9 -39.86 40.03 93.56
C PRO A 9 -39.46 41.14 94.55
N SER A 10 -38.45 41.94 94.18
CA SER A 10 -38.05 43.17 94.86
C SER A 10 -38.42 44.39 94.00
N PRO A 11 -38.49 45.61 94.59
CA PRO A 11 -38.87 46.81 93.84
C PRO A 11 -37.99 47.10 92.61
N ASP A 12 -36.71 46.73 92.68
CA ASP A 12 -35.72 46.91 91.62
C ASP A 12 -35.34 45.60 90.92
N GLN A 13 -36.02 44.49 91.23
CA GLN A 13 -35.81 43.16 90.64
C GLN A 13 -34.42 42.55 90.89
N LYS A 14 -33.73 43.02 91.94
CA LYS A 14 -32.42 42.52 92.39
C LYS A 14 -32.46 41.98 93.82
N PHE A 15 -31.54 41.08 94.10
CA PHE A 15 -31.22 40.67 95.46
C PHE A 15 -30.44 41.79 96.15
N HIS A 16 -30.65 41.94 97.47
CA HIS A 16 -29.96 42.88 98.34
C HIS A 16 -29.28 42.13 99.48
N ASP A 17 -28.11 42.61 99.89
CA ASP A 17 -27.48 42.13 101.11
C ASP A 17 -28.27 42.71 102.30
N GLY A 18 -28.46 41.91 103.35
CA GLY A 18 -29.28 42.32 104.49
C GLY A 18 -28.70 43.54 105.20
N ASN A 19 -29.56 44.47 105.59
CA ASN A 19 -29.18 45.68 106.30
C ASN A 19 -29.80 45.69 107.71
N PRO A 20 -29.01 45.40 108.77
CA PRO A 20 -29.50 45.35 110.14
C PRO A 20 -30.04 46.69 110.65
N ALA A 21 -29.62 47.81 110.07
CA ALA A 21 -30.03 49.15 110.50
C ALA A 21 -31.42 49.54 109.96
N THR A 22 -31.85 48.97 108.83
CA THR A 22 -33.17 49.22 108.23
C THR A 22 -34.14 48.05 108.43
N GLY A 23 -33.67 46.93 109.00
CA GLY A 23 -34.46 45.71 109.20
C GLY A 23 -34.64 44.87 107.94
N GLU A 24 -33.85 45.15 106.89
CA GLU A 24 -33.93 44.44 105.61
C GLU A 24 -33.28 43.06 105.74
N LEU A 25 -34.07 42.00 105.50
CA LEU A 25 -33.64 40.61 105.59
C LEU A 25 -32.79 40.25 104.36
N GLY A 26 -31.54 39.84 104.60
CA GLY A 26 -30.62 39.40 103.54
C GLY A 26 -30.74 37.91 103.20
N THR A 27 -30.04 37.51 102.15
CA THR A 27 -29.89 36.09 101.76
C THR A 27 -28.57 35.53 102.31
N ILE A 28 -28.46 34.19 102.46
CA ILE A 28 -27.23 33.54 103.00
C ILE A 28 -26.06 33.69 102.02
N VAL A 29 -26.35 33.74 100.72
CA VAL A 29 -25.36 33.97 99.66
C VAL A 29 -25.38 35.44 99.27
N SER A 30 -24.24 36.01 98.89
CA SER A 30 -24.19 37.44 98.56
C SER A 30 -25.13 37.82 97.42
N ALA A 31 -25.71 39.02 97.53
CA ALA A 31 -26.55 39.60 96.50
C ALA A 31 -25.85 39.69 95.15
N ASP A 32 -24.55 40.00 95.13
CA ASP A 32 -23.74 40.05 93.90
C ASP A 32 -23.73 38.71 93.15
N TRP A 33 -23.51 37.61 93.87
CA TRP A 33 -23.52 36.27 93.29
C TRP A 33 -24.91 35.87 92.79
N LEU A 34 -25.96 36.13 93.59
CA LEU A 34 -27.34 35.81 93.22
C LEU A 34 -27.83 36.65 92.02
N ASN A 35 -27.50 37.94 91.97
CA ASN A 35 -27.82 38.81 90.84
C ASN A 35 -27.07 38.39 89.58
N THR A 36 -25.79 38.01 89.70
CA THR A 36 -25.00 37.48 88.58
C THR A 36 -25.60 36.18 88.05
N LEU A 37 -25.98 35.25 88.92
CA LEU A 37 -26.65 34.02 88.52
C LEU A 37 -28.00 34.28 87.85
N GLN A 38 -28.83 35.16 88.42
CA GLN A 38 -30.12 35.53 87.83
C GLN A 38 -29.92 36.10 86.42
N SER A 39 -28.98 37.03 86.26
CA SER A 39 -28.67 37.67 84.98
C SER A 39 -28.14 36.67 83.96
N ALA A 40 -27.17 35.82 84.33
CA ALA A 40 -26.64 34.80 83.43
C ALA A 40 -27.73 33.80 83.00
N THR A 41 -28.56 33.34 83.94
CA THR A 41 -29.67 32.42 83.64
C THR A 41 -30.67 33.04 82.69
N GLN A 42 -31.10 34.27 82.96
CA GLN A 42 -32.04 34.99 82.09
C GLN A 42 -31.44 35.25 80.71
N SER A 43 -30.17 35.62 80.62
CA SER A 43 -29.49 35.87 79.34
C SER A 43 -29.45 34.61 78.49
N THR A 44 -29.03 33.47 79.06
CA THR A 44 -29.03 32.19 78.33
C THR A 44 -30.44 31.78 77.93
N GLN A 45 -31.43 31.96 78.82
CA GLN A 45 -32.81 31.64 78.49
C GLN A 45 -33.32 32.52 77.35
N GLN A 46 -32.99 33.81 77.34
CA GLN A 46 -33.42 34.72 76.30
C GLN A 46 -32.82 34.36 74.93
N GLU A 47 -31.54 33.99 74.86
CA GLU A 47 -30.91 33.54 73.61
C GLU A 47 -31.60 32.30 73.03
N LEU A 48 -31.88 31.30 73.86
CA LEU A 48 -32.57 30.09 73.42
C LEU A 48 -34.02 30.37 72.98
N VAL A 49 -34.73 31.28 73.68
CA VAL A 49 -36.07 31.73 73.25
C VAL A 49 -35.99 32.42 71.90
N THR A 50 -34.99 33.27 71.66
CA THR A 50 -34.78 33.93 70.36
C THR A 50 -34.53 32.92 69.25
N VAL A 51 -33.74 31.87 69.49
CA VAL A 51 -33.53 30.79 68.50
C VAL A 51 -34.85 30.08 68.18
N ILE A 52 -35.65 29.75 69.19
CA ILE A 52 -36.96 29.10 69.01
C ILE A 52 -37.90 30.00 68.19
N GLN A 53 -38.00 31.28 68.54
CA GLN A 53 -38.88 32.23 67.86
C GLN A 53 -38.43 32.52 66.41
N ASN A 54 -37.13 32.68 66.16
CA ASN A 54 -36.60 32.87 64.81
C ASN A 54 -36.82 31.65 63.91
N SER A 55 -36.95 30.46 64.47
CA SER A 55 -37.34 29.26 63.71
C SER A 55 -38.84 29.21 63.34
N GLY A 56 -39.62 30.23 63.70
CA GLY A 56 -41.07 30.31 63.48
C GLY A 56 -41.91 29.58 64.54
N GLN A 57 -41.30 29.09 65.61
CA GLN A 57 -41.99 28.36 66.69
C GLN A 57 -42.41 29.29 67.84
N LYS A 58 -43.43 28.86 68.59
CA LYS A 58 -43.80 29.46 69.89
C LYS A 58 -43.21 28.64 71.02
N THR A 59 -42.87 29.30 72.13
CA THR A 59 -42.39 28.63 73.34
C THR A 59 -43.53 27.88 74.03
N ASP A 60 -43.26 26.63 74.41
CA ASP A 60 -44.19 25.72 75.08
C ASP A 60 -43.49 25.05 76.28
N PRO A 61 -43.86 25.39 77.53
CA PRO A 61 -43.26 24.77 78.71
C PRO A 61 -43.41 23.24 78.77
N ALA A 62 -44.40 22.65 78.12
CA ALA A 62 -44.65 21.20 78.13
C ALA A 62 -43.70 20.42 77.20
N ARG A 63 -43.05 21.09 76.24
CA ARG A 63 -42.19 20.44 75.25
C ARG A 63 -40.71 20.54 75.58
N GLN A 64 -40.00 19.42 75.46
CA GLN A 64 -38.56 19.31 75.73
C GLN A 64 -37.68 19.29 74.46
N ASP A 65 -38.27 19.36 73.27
CA ASP A 65 -37.59 19.19 71.98
C ASP A 65 -37.58 20.45 71.09
N GLN A 66 -38.11 21.57 71.58
CA GLN A 66 -38.32 22.78 70.77
C GLN A 66 -37.02 23.40 70.26
N LEU A 67 -35.97 23.39 71.08
CA LEU A 67 -34.66 23.88 70.67
C LEU A 67 -34.08 23.01 69.54
N LEU A 68 -34.22 21.68 69.66
CA LEU A 68 -33.80 20.75 68.62
C LEU A 68 -34.59 20.99 67.33
N GLN A 69 -35.91 21.11 67.39
CA GLN A 69 -36.73 21.42 66.22
C GLN A 69 -36.39 22.80 65.63
N ALA A 70 -36.07 23.78 66.47
CA ALA A 70 -35.68 25.11 66.02
C ALA A 70 -34.37 25.07 65.22
N MET A 71 -33.38 24.36 65.75
CA MET A 71 -32.12 24.13 65.06
C MET A 71 -32.31 23.34 63.76
N GLN A 72 -33.18 22.33 63.74
CA GLN A 72 -33.49 21.57 62.53
C GLN A 72 -34.15 22.43 61.45
N ASN A 73 -35.14 23.26 61.83
CA ASN A 73 -35.80 24.18 60.90
C ASN A 73 -34.84 25.26 60.38
N LEU A 74 -34.00 25.84 61.23
CA LEU A 74 -33.04 26.87 60.82
C LEU A 74 -31.94 26.32 59.91
N ALA A 75 -31.46 25.10 60.17
CA ALA A 75 -30.37 24.50 59.41
C ALA A 75 -30.82 23.84 58.10
N TRP A 76 -32.02 23.25 58.06
CA TRP A 76 -32.45 22.43 56.93
C TRP A 76 -33.89 22.70 56.44
N GLY A 77 -34.61 23.64 57.04
CA GLY A 77 -35.99 23.98 56.66
C GLY A 77 -37.06 22.98 57.13
N GLY A 78 -36.70 21.98 57.95
CA GLY A 78 -37.66 20.99 58.44
C GLY A 78 -37.06 19.97 59.43
N ALA A 79 -37.89 19.03 59.87
CA ALA A 79 -37.54 18.07 60.94
C ALA A 79 -36.48 17.03 60.54
N GLN A 80 -36.24 16.82 59.25
CA GLN A 80 -35.29 15.84 58.73
C GLN A 80 -34.31 16.51 57.77
N ARG A 81 -33.05 16.09 57.82
CA ARG A 81 -32.02 16.52 56.86
C ARG A 81 -32.43 16.11 55.44
N PRO A 82 -32.55 17.04 54.48
CA PRO A 82 -32.86 16.71 53.10
C PRO A 82 -31.80 15.81 52.47
N SER A 83 -32.27 14.85 51.67
CA SER A 83 -31.44 13.93 50.89
C SER A 83 -31.22 14.40 49.45
N THR A 84 -31.86 15.48 49.01
CA THR A 84 -31.78 16.02 47.65
C THR A 84 -31.43 17.50 47.68
N LEU A 85 -30.74 17.98 46.63
CA LEU A 85 -30.38 19.40 46.46
C LEU A 85 -31.62 20.31 46.44
N ALA A 86 -32.73 19.85 45.84
CA ALA A 86 -34.00 20.57 45.85
C ALA A 86 -34.53 20.79 47.28
N GLY A 87 -34.32 19.84 48.18
CA GLY A 87 -34.70 19.98 49.59
C GLY A 87 -33.85 21.02 50.35
N TYR A 88 -32.69 21.42 49.83
CA TYR A 88 -31.92 22.57 50.32
C TYR A 88 -32.27 23.88 49.61
N GLY A 89 -33.28 23.88 48.72
CA GLY A 89 -33.65 25.05 47.90
C GLY A 89 -32.71 25.31 46.72
N ILE A 90 -31.84 24.36 46.35
CA ILE A 90 -30.95 24.48 45.19
C ILE A 90 -31.68 24.00 43.95
N ALA A 91 -31.89 24.91 42.99
CA ALA A 91 -32.51 24.58 41.71
C ALA A 91 -31.56 23.74 40.84
N ILE A 92 -32.11 22.66 40.26
CA ILE A 92 -31.42 21.78 39.31
C ILE A 92 -31.92 22.11 37.91
N ALA A 93 -31.00 22.21 36.96
CA ALA A 93 -31.34 22.42 35.56
C ALA A 93 -32.18 21.25 35.02
N SER A 94 -33.18 21.55 34.20
CA SER A 94 -33.86 20.55 33.37
C SER A 94 -32.92 20.04 32.27
N GLN A 95 -33.28 18.93 31.62
CA GLN A 95 -32.49 18.40 30.51
C GLN A 95 -32.32 19.41 29.38
N ALA A 96 -33.40 20.09 28.98
CA ALA A 96 -33.36 21.09 27.91
C ALA A 96 -32.46 22.28 28.28
N GLU A 97 -32.48 22.72 29.55
CA GLU A 97 -31.60 23.79 30.02
C GLU A 97 -30.14 23.37 30.07
N ALA A 98 -29.86 22.14 30.50
CA ALA A 98 -28.51 21.58 30.51
C ALA A 98 -27.93 21.42 29.10
N GLU A 99 -28.75 21.01 28.13
CA GLU A 99 -28.38 20.90 26.71
C GLU A 99 -28.18 22.30 26.07
N ALA A 100 -28.98 23.29 26.47
CA ALA A 100 -28.87 24.66 25.96
C ALA A 100 -27.67 25.43 26.54
N GLY A 101 -27.23 25.10 27.77
CA GLY A 101 -26.05 25.69 28.40
C GLY A 101 -26.14 27.20 28.68
N SER A 102 -27.35 27.75 28.79
CA SER A 102 -27.59 29.20 28.85
C SER A 102 -27.73 29.78 30.27
N ASP A 103 -27.80 28.93 31.30
CA ASP A 103 -28.03 29.35 32.69
C ASP A 103 -26.92 28.82 33.63
N ASN A 104 -26.10 29.74 34.14
CA ASN A 104 -25.01 29.43 35.07
C ASN A 104 -25.43 29.44 36.55
N SER A 105 -26.71 29.70 36.85
CA SER A 105 -27.23 29.78 38.22
C SER A 105 -27.79 28.46 38.75
N LYS A 106 -28.07 27.49 37.87
CA LYS A 106 -28.61 26.17 38.23
C LYS A 106 -27.52 25.09 38.27
N ALA A 107 -27.58 24.22 39.26
CA ALA A 107 -26.68 23.07 39.33
C ALA A 107 -27.12 21.95 38.37
N MET A 108 -26.16 21.16 37.88
CA MET A 108 -26.42 19.98 37.04
C MET A 108 -26.02 18.71 37.78
N THR A 109 -26.79 17.63 37.58
CA THR A 109 -26.39 16.30 38.06
C THR A 109 -25.35 15.69 37.13
N PRO A 110 -24.50 14.77 37.61
CA PRO A 110 -23.56 14.04 36.75
C PRO A 110 -24.24 13.32 35.56
N LEU A 111 -25.48 12.84 35.75
CA LEU A 111 -26.28 12.24 34.69
C LEU A 111 -26.66 13.26 33.61
N LEU A 112 -27.14 14.44 34.01
CA LEU A 112 -27.51 15.51 33.07
C LEU A 112 -26.29 16.02 32.31
N VAL A 113 -25.13 16.14 32.96
CA VAL A 113 -23.86 16.47 32.29
C VAL A 113 -23.53 15.39 31.24
N GLY A 114 -23.65 14.11 31.59
CA GLY A 114 -23.45 13.02 30.63
C GLY A 114 -24.46 13.04 29.46
N GLN A 115 -25.73 13.37 29.72
CA GLN A 115 -26.75 13.49 28.68
C GLN A 115 -26.49 14.67 27.74
N ALA A 116 -26.16 15.84 28.29
CA ALA A 116 -25.81 17.04 27.51
C ALA A 116 -24.57 16.81 26.64
N LEU A 117 -23.51 16.20 27.20
CA LEU A 117 -22.30 15.82 26.46
C LEU A 117 -22.58 14.81 25.33
N ASN A 118 -23.49 13.86 25.56
CA ASN A 118 -23.94 12.92 24.53
C ASN A 118 -24.72 13.62 23.42
N ALA A 119 -25.58 14.59 23.76
CA ALA A 119 -26.38 15.34 22.80
C ALA A 119 -25.50 16.18 21.85
N VAL A 120 -24.40 16.75 22.35
CA VAL A 120 -23.42 17.48 21.53
C VAL A 120 -22.34 16.59 20.90
N GLY A 121 -22.43 15.27 21.06
CA GLY A 121 -21.53 14.31 20.42
C GLY A 121 -20.12 14.24 21.01
N LEU A 122 -19.88 14.81 22.19
CA LEU A 122 -18.57 14.87 22.86
C LEU A 122 -18.30 13.70 23.81
N SER A 123 -19.28 12.84 24.08
CA SER A 123 -19.06 11.62 24.87
C SER A 123 -19.39 10.36 24.08
N GLY A 124 -18.38 9.54 23.82
CA GLY A 124 -18.56 8.20 23.29
C GLY A 124 -17.24 7.45 23.16
N TYR A 125 -17.14 6.32 23.86
CA TYR A 125 -16.38 5.19 23.31
C TYR A 125 -17.06 4.73 22.02
N ALA A 126 -16.30 4.17 21.08
CA ALA A 126 -16.84 3.60 19.84
C ALA A 126 -18.05 2.70 20.13
N LYS A 127 -19.25 3.09 19.66
CA LYS A 127 -20.47 2.32 19.87
C LYS A 127 -20.44 1.06 18.97
N PRO A 128 -20.56 -0.15 19.53
CA PRO A 128 -20.78 -1.36 18.73
C PRO A 128 -22.14 -1.24 18.03
N LEU A 129 -22.17 -1.30 16.71
CA LEU A 129 -23.41 -1.40 15.95
C LEU A 129 -23.92 -2.85 16.06
N ALA A 130 -25.08 -3.04 16.69
CA ALA A 130 -25.79 -4.31 16.61
C ALA A 130 -26.29 -4.53 15.17
N ALA A 131 -26.19 -5.77 14.67
CA ALA A 131 -26.63 -6.12 13.33
C ALA A 131 -28.11 -5.80 13.12
N GLY A 132 -28.45 -5.01 12.09
CA GLY A 132 -29.82 -4.88 11.57
C GLY A 132 -30.54 -3.52 11.76
N SER A 133 -29.93 -2.50 12.34
CA SER A 133 -30.55 -1.15 12.47
C SER A 133 -29.98 -0.17 11.44
N LEU A 134 -30.33 -0.35 10.16
CA LEU A 134 -29.72 0.35 9.01
C LEU A 134 -30.78 0.97 8.08
N GLN A 135 -31.46 2.03 8.51
CA GLN A 135 -32.46 2.73 7.66
C GLN A 135 -32.52 4.27 7.83
N THR A 136 -31.63 4.91 8.60
CA THR A 136 -31.77 6.36 8.83
C THR A 136 -30.43 7.08 8.89
N VAL A 137 -30.18 7.92 7.89
CA VAL A 137 -29.09 8.90 7.86
C VAL A 137 -29.20 9.79 9.09
N ARG A 138 -28.12 9.90 9.86
CA ARG A 138 -28.02 10.88 10.95
C ARG A 138 -26.90 11.89 10.67
N PRO A 139 -27.04 13.16 11.09
CA PRO A 139 -26.05 14.22 10.88
C PRO A 139 -24.67 14.01 11.54
N ASN A 140 -24.42 12.89 12.21
CA ASN A 140 -23.24 12.63 13.03
C ASN A 140 -22.21 11.67 12.39
N GLY A 141 -22.24 11.49 11.07
CA GLY A 141 -21.10 10.94 10.31
C GLY A 141 -20.89 9.42 10.41
N LEU A 142 -21.94 8.63 10.61
CA LEU A 142 -21.86 7.16 10.58
C LEU A 142 -22.51 6.60 9.31
N TYR A 143 -21.78 5.77 8.58
CA TYR A 143 -22.20 5.13 7.31
C TYR A 143 -22.23 3.61 7.49
N HIS A 144 -23.22 2.90 6.91
CA HIS A 144 -23.11 1.49 6.51
C HIS A 144 -24.16 1.12 5.42
N ILE A 145 -23.63 0.50 4.36
CA ILE A 145 -24.19 -0.38 3.31
C ILE A 145 -25.60 -0.09 2.79
N ASP A 146 -25.66 0.51 1.60
CA ASP A 146 -26.81 0.45 0.70
C ASP A 146 -26.59 -0.62 -0.39
N ASN A 147 -27.67 -1.19 -0.95
CA ASN A 147 -27.55 -2.26 -1.94
C ASN A 147 -27.12 -1.79 -3.34
N ASN A 148 -27.16 -0.48 -3.58
CA ASN A 148 -26.82 0.19 -4.82
C ASN A 148 -25.46 0.93 -4.72
N LEU A 149 -24.39 0.19 -4.43
CA LEU A 149 -23.04 0.78 -4.36
C LEU A 149 -22.66 1.42 -5.69
N VAL A 150 -22.26 2.69 -5.65
CA VAL A 150 -21.61 3.39 -6.75
C VAL A 150 -20.20 2.82 -6.90
N ASP A 151 -19.72 2.64 -8.13
CA ASP A 151 -18.39 2.11 -8.38
C ASP A 151 -17.31 2.91 -7.61
N GLY A 152 -16.36 2.20 -6.99
CA GLY A 152 -15.32 2.79 -6.12
C GLY A 152 -15.67 2.96 -4.63
N THR A 153 -16.91 2.71 -4.20
CA THR A 153 -17.30 2.81 -2.77
C THR A 153 -16.81 1.62 -1.92
N PRO A 154 -16.72 1.76 -0.57
CA PRO A 154 -16.26 0.68 0.30
C PRO A 154 -17.10 -0.59 0.21
N VAL A 155 -16.45 -1.75 0.29
CA VAL A 155 -17.10 -3.09 0.21
C VAL A 155 -18.19 -3.29 1.27
N LYS A 156 -19.16 -4.17 0.97
CA LYS A 156 -20.24 -4.62 1.88
C LYS A 156 -19.73 -5.51 3.04
N SER A 157 -18.72 -5.05 3.79
CA SER A 157 -18.23 -5.74 4.99
C SER A 157 -18.56 -4.93 6.24
N ASN A 158 -18.51 -5.56 7.41
CA ASN A 158 -18.44 -4.79 8.66
C ASN A 158 -17.09 -4.07 8.70
N GLY A 159 -17.00 -2.91 9.34
CA GLY A 159 -15.73 -2.19 9.41
C GLY A 159 -15.74 -1.06 10.44
N MET A 160 -14.62 -0.36 10.53
CA MET A 160 -14.47 0.85 11.34
C MET A 160 -14.37 2.06 10.41
N LEU A 161 -15.30 3.01 10.55
CA LEU A 161 -15.24 4.32 9.91
C LEU A 161 -14.70 5.35 10.90
N LEU A 162 -13.60 6.01 10.55
CA LEU A 162 -13.05 7.15 11.26
C LEU A 162 -13.33 8.41 10.44
N ALA A 163 -14.06 9.36 11.01
CA ALA A 163 -14.30 10.66 10.39
C ALA A 163 -13.54 11.74 11.15
N ASN A 164 -12.82 12.59 10.42
CA ASN A 164 -12.10 13.73 10.96
C ASN A 164 -12.55 14.99 10.21
N PHE A 165 -13.01 16.00 10.94
CA PHE A 165 -13.44 17.27 10.37
C PHE A 165 -12.58 18.39 10.93
N LEU A 166 -11.86 19.08 10.05
CA LEU A 166 -11.14 20.30 10.39
C LEU A 166 -12.07 21.51 10.33
N SER A 167 -13.03 21.50 9.41
CA SER A 167 -14.06 22.53 9.24
C SER A 167 -15.24 21.98 8.43
N PRO A 168 -16.33 22.75 8.24
CA PRO A 168 -17.41 22.36 7.32
C PRO A 168 -16.96 22.18 5.87
N LEU A 169 -15.80 22.73 5.50
CA LEU A 169 -15.26 22.67 4.14
C LEU A 169 -14.15 21.62 3.97
N TRP A 170 -13.58 21.13 5.08
CA TRP A 170 -12.37 20.32 5.06
C TRP A 170 -12.43 19.18 6.08
N GLY A 171 -12.17 17.96 5.62
CA GLY A 171 -12.20 16.76 6.45
C GLY A 171 -11.79 15.52 5.69
N SER A 172 -11.80 14.39 6.37
CA SER A 172 -11.46 13.08 5.81
C SER A 172 -12.28 11.98 6.47
N GLN A 173 -12.51 10.91 5.72
CA GLN A 173 -13.04 9.66 6.24
C GLN A 173 -12.11 8.51 5.86
N LEU A 174 -11.82 7.65 6.83
CA LEU A 174 -11.09 6.41 6.64
C LEU A 174 -12.00 5.25 7.02
N TYR A 175 -12.24 4.33 6.09
CA TYR A 175 -13.02 3.13 6.34
C TYR A 175 -12.12 1.90 6.27
N SER A 176 -11.97 1.21 7.41
CA SER A 176 -11.24 -0.04 7.54
C SER A 176 -12.22 -1.21 7.59
N ALA A 177 -12.37 -1.92 6.48
CA ALA A 177 -13.20 -3.10 6.40
C ALA A 177 -12.61 -4.25 7.24
N TRP A 178 -13.46 -4.92 8.00
CA TRP A 178 -13.16 -6.21 8.60
C TRP A 178 -12.88 -7.21 7.48
N GLY A 179 -11.71 -7.85 7.52
CA GLY A 179 -11.17 -8.61 6.39
C GLY A 179 -10.11 -7.88 5.55
N GLY A 180 -9.80 -6.60 5.82
CA GLY A 180 -8.50 -5.99 5.50
C GLY A 180 -8.45 -4.94 4.38
N ALA A 181 -9.56 -4.66 3.69
CA ALA A 181 -9.57 -3.56 2.71
C ALA A 181 -9.73 -2.21 3.42
N THR A 182 -8.93 -1.20 3.05
CA THR A 182 -9.02 0.15 3.62
C THR A 182 -9.31 1.16 2.51
N TYR A 183 -10.20 2.10 2.80
CA TYR A 183 -10.66 3.14 1.88
C TYR A 183 -10.54 4.52 2.54
N GLU A 184 -10.23 5.54 1.75
CA GLU A 184 -10.19 6.95 2.17
C GLU A 184 -11.07 7.79 1.25
N GLN A 185 -11.76 8.79 1.79
CA GLN A 185 -12.30 9.91 1.00
C GLN A 185 -12.05 11.23 1.72
N ARG A 186 -11.97 12.32 0.96
CA ARG A 186 -11.70 13.67 1.48
C ARG A 186 -12.88 14.60 1.24
N LEU A 187 -13.14 15.47 2.20
CA LEU A 187 -14.02 16.61 2.04
C LEU A 187 -13.15 17.80 1.65
N GLU A 188 -13.36 18.32 0.45
CA GLU A 188 -12.60 19.43 -0.11
C GLU A 188 -13.58 20.50 -0.58
N ASN A 189 -13.46 21.71 -0.01
CA ASN A 189 -14.38 22.83 -0.26
C ASN A 189 -15.86 22.47 -0.09
N GLY A 190 -16.18 21.64 0.90
CA GLY A 190 -17.56 21.20 1.19
C GLY A 190 -18.07 20.09 0.26
N ASN A 191 -17.26 19.59 -0.67
CA ASN A 191 -17.60 18.50 -1.57
C ASN A 191 -16.81 17.23 -1.24
N TRP A 192 -17.49 16.10 -1.11
CA TRP A 192 -16.85 14.81 -0.92
C TRP A 192 -16.21 14.34 -2.23
N GLN A 193 -14.92 14.05 -2.17
CA GLN A 193 -14.18 13.39 -3.23
C GLN A 193 -14.56 11.90 -3.30
N PRO A 194 -14.41 11.26 -4.47
CA PRO A 194 -14.62 9.82 -4.59
C PRO A 194 -13.75 9.03 -3.61
N TRP A 195 -14.25 7.87 -3.19
CA TRP A 195 -13.48 6.94 -2.37
C TRP A 195 -12.28 6.39 -3.14
N ILE A 196 -11.14 6.37 -2.47
CA ILE A 196 -9.91 5.76 -2.94
C ILE A 196 -9.65 4.53 -2.09
N ARG A 197 -9.45 3.38 -2.73
CA ARG A 197 -9.03 2.16 -2.06
C ARG A 197 -7.53 2.21 -1.79
N LEU A 198 -7.15 2.26 -0.52
CA LEU A 198 -5.74 2.29 -0.09
C LEU A 198 -5.12 0.90 -0.02
N LEU A 199 -5.89 -0.10 0.45
CA LEU A 199 -5.39 -1.46 0.65
C LEU A 199 -6.44 -2.49 0.22
N LYS A 200 -5.98 -3.56 -0.44
CA LYS A 200 -6.76 -4.78 -0.69
C LYS A 200 -6.78 -5.65 0.56
N SER A 201 -7.79 -6.52 0.68
CA SER A 201 -7.83 -7.56 1.72
C SER A 201 -6.61 -8.49 1.60
N GLY A 202 -5.89 -8.71 2.70
CA GLY A 202 -4.71 -9.58 2.77
C GLY A 202 -3.36 -8.85 2.55
N GLN A 203 -2.26 -9.60 2.62
CA GLN A 203 -0.95 -9.05 2.21
C GLN A 203 -0.93 -8.85 0.70
N GLN A 204 -0.59 -7.64 0.26
CA GLN A 204 -0.36 -7.35 -1.15
C GLN A 204 0.84 -8.17 -1.63
N SER A 205 0.62 -9.03 -2.62
CA SER A 205 1.68 -9.89 -3.17
C SER A 205 2.08 -9.50 -4.59
N THR A 206 1.38 -8.55 -5.22
CA THR A 206 1.68 -8.08 -6.58
C THR A 206 1.76 -6.56 -6.65
N MET A 207 2.52 -6.04 -7.61
CA MET A 207 2.60 -4.59 -7.88
C MET A 207 1.23 -4.00 -8.22
N ALA A 208 0.39 -4.76 -8.92
CA ALA A 208 -0.98 -4.37 -9.21
C ALA A 208 -1.84 -4.21 -7.94
N ASP A 209 -1.58 -4.99 -6.89
CA ASP A 209 -2.28 -4.84 -5.60
C ASP A 209 -1.90 -3.54 -4.86
N TYR A 210 -0.78 -2.90 -5.24
CA TYR A 210 -0.39 -1.56 -4.80
C TYR A 210 -0.85 -0.45 -5.76
N GLY A 211 -1.61 -0.78 -6.82
CA GLY A 211 -2.06 0.20 -7.82
C GLY A 211 -0.99 0.59 -8.83
N ILE A 212 0.13 -0.13 -8.90
CA ILE A 212 1.18 0.10 -9.89
C ILE A 212 0.75 -0.58 -11.20
N VAL A 213 0.47 0.22 -12.23
CA VAL A 213 -0.07 -0.23 -13.53
C VAL A 213 0.99 -0.28 -14.65
N ASP A 214 2.18 0.26 -14.41
CA ASP A 214 3.32 0.31 -15.35
C ASP A 214 4.37 -0.78 -15.07
N GLY A 215 4.08 -1.72 -14.17
CA GLY A 215 4.95 -2.86 -13.88
C GLY A 215 4.95 -3.88 -15.02
N ALA A 216 6.14 -4.19 -15.58
CA ALA A 216 6.29 -5.30 -16.51
C ALA A 216 6.39 -6.64 -15.75
N THR A 217 5.54 -7.60 -16.13
CA THR A 217 5.62 -8.97 -15.61
C THR A 217 6.86 -9.69 -16.15
N LEU A 218 7.36 -10.69 -15.41
CA LEU A 218 8.45 -11.55 -15.89
C LEU A 218 8.11 -12.20 -17.24
N ALA A 219 6.84 -12.54 -17.48
CA ALA A 219 6.36 -13.08 -18.75
C ALA A 219 6.47 -12.06 -19.88
N GLN A 220 6.06 -10.80 -19.64
CA GLN A 220 6.18 -9.71 -20.63
C GLN A 220 7.65 -9.41 -20.95
N LEU A 221 8.53 -9.39 -19.94
CA LEU A 221 9.97 -9.20 -20.14
C LEU A 221 10.60 -10.34 -20.92
N LYS A 222 10.22 -11.59 -20.63
CA LYS A 222 10.65 -12.77 -21.39
C LYS A 222 10.15 -12.73 -22.82
N ALA A 223 8.89 -12.35 -23.05
CA ALA A 223 8.32 -12.23 -24.39
C ALA A 223 8.98 -11.10 -25.21
N ALA A 224 9.26 -9.95 -24.59
CA ALA A 224 9.95 -8.84 -25.23
C ALA A 224 11.41 -9.15 -25.60
N THR A 225 11.98 -10.21 -25.01
CA THR A 225 13.36 -10.68 -25.27
C THR A 225 13.38 -12.09 -25.88
N ALA A 226 12.23 -12.60 -26.32
CA ALA A 226 12.08 -13.95 -26.85
C ALA A 226 12.59 -14.04 -28.30
N PHE A 227 13.90 -14.11 -28.45
CA PHE A 227 14.59 -14.35 -29.72
C PHE A 227 14.83 -15.85 -29.96
N ALA A 228 13.92 -16.73 -29.54
CA ALA A 228 14.12 -18.18 -29.70
C ALA A 228 14.34 -18.51 -31.19
N GLY A 229 15.42 -19.24 -31.49
CA GLY A 229 15.87 -19.51 -32.86
C GLY A 229 16.89 -18.51 -33.43
N ALA A 230 17.11 -17.37 -32.77
CA ALA A 230 18.15 -16.43 -33.18
C ALA A 230 19.55 -17.02 -32.96
N VAL A 231 20.44 -16.76 -33.92
CA VAL A 231 21.83 -17.19 -33.88
C VAL A 231 22.73 -15.98 -33.63
N LEU A 232 23.63 -16.11 -32.65
CA LEU A 232 24.69 -15.14 -32.39
C LEU A 232 26.04 -15.82 -32.26
N HIS A 233 27.08 -15.04 -32.51
CA HIS A 233 28.48 -15.47 -32.42
C HIS A 233 29.10 -14.88 -31.15
N PHE A 234 29.61 -15.73 -30.27
CA PHE A 234 30.22 -15.35 -29.01
C PHE A 234 31.75 -15.53 -29.08
N ALA A 235 32.51 -14.56 -28.55
CA ALA A 235 33.97 -14.65 -28.46
C ALA A 235 34.46 -15.62 -27.36
N MET A 236 33.54 -16.27 -26.64
CA MET A 236 33.82 -17.20 -25.55
C MET A 236 33.65 -18.66 -26.02
N PRO A 237 34.37 -19.64 -25.43
CA PRO A 237 34.32 -21.04 -25.85
C PRO A 237 33.09 -21.82 -25.37
N ASN A 238 32.30 -21.24 -24.44
CA ASN A 238 31.12 -21.84 -23.85
C ASN A 238 29.88 -21.00 -24.13
N ALA A 239 28.75 -21.68 -24.34
CA ALA A 239 27.47 -21.01 -24.53
C ALA A 239 27.04 -20.37 -23.20
N PRO A 240 26.64 -19.08 -23.20
CA PRO A 240 26.09 -18.45 -22.00
C PRO A 240 24.70 -19.00 -21.67
N ASP A 241 24.23 -18.71 -20.45
CA ASP A 241 22.90 -19.13 -20.01
C ASP A 241 21.80 -18.65 -20.95
N GLY A 242 20.87 -19.54 -21.27
CA GLY A 242 19.80 -19.27 -22.24
C GLY A 242 20.20 -19.52 -23.70
N TRP A 243 21.42 -20.00 -23.99
CA TRP A 243 21.89 -20.33 -25.33
C TRP A 243 22.40 -21.76 -25.43
N LEU A 244 22.27 -22.37 -26.61
CA LEU A 244 22.84 -23.68 -26.94
C LEU A 244 23.89 -23.52 -28.04
N LYS A 245 24.93 -24.36 -28.03
CA LYS A 245 25.92 -24.37 -29.12
C LYS A 245 25.24 -24.81 -30.42
N ALA A 246 25.47 -24.09 -31.52
CA ALA A 246 25.02 -24.48 -32.85
C ALA A 246 25.99 -25.52 -33.45
N ASN A 247 25.98 -26.72 -32.86
CA ASN A 247 26.93 -27.81 -33.16
C ASN A 247 26.27 -29.10 -33.68
N GLY A 248 25.00 -29.03 -34.10
CA GLY A 248 24.27 -30.20 -34.63
C GLY A 248 23.69 -31.16 -33.59
N ALA A 249 23.80 -30.86 -32.28
CA ALA A 249 23.31 -31.75 -31.25
C ALA A 249 21.79 -31.96 -31.33
N ALA A 250 21.33 -33.17 -31.00
CA ALA A 250 19.93 -33.47 -30.77
C ALA A 250 19.53 -33.00 -29.36
N VAL A 251 18.45 -32.23 -29.25
CA VAL A 251 17.96 -31.67 -27.98
C VAL A 251 16.46 -31.93 -27.79
N SER A 252 16.00 -31.91 -26.53
CA SER A 252 14.62 -32.25 -26.17
C SER A 252 13.61 -31.19 -26.65
N ARG A 253 12.53 -31.64 -27.31
CA ARG A 253 11.39 -30.79 -27.72
C ARG A 253 10.64 -30.23 -26.52
N SER A 254 10.52 -30.99 -25.42
CA SER A 254 9.79 -30.54 -24.23
C SER A 254 10.59 -29.53 -23.41
N GLN A 255 11.92 -29.73 -23.31
CA GLN A 255 12.80 -28.82 -22.59
C GLN A 255 12.97 -27.48 -23.34
N TYR A 256 13.04 -27.53 -24.67
CA TYR A 256 13.28 -26.37 -25.53
C TYR A 256 12.11 -26.09 -26.47
N ALA A 257 10.89 -26.04 -25.90
CA ALA A 257 9.65 -25.93 -26.67
C ALA A 257 9.56 -24.66 -27.53
N ALA A 258 10.03 -23.51 -27.03
CA ALA A 258 10.03 -22.26 -27.78
C ALA A 258 10.98 -22.34 -28.99
N LEU A 259 12.16 -22.93 -28.81
CA LEU A 259 13.11 -23.17 -29.90
C LEU A 259 12.55 -24.15 -30.94
N PHE A 260 11.94 -25.25 -30.50
CA PHE A 260 11.32 -26.20 -31.42
C PHE A 260 10.18 -25.57 -32.22
N ALA A 261 9.36 -24.73 -31.58
CA ALA A 261 8.34 -23.97 -32.29
C ALA A 261 8.92 -23.00 -33.33
N ALA A 262 10.12 -22.45 -33.08
CA ALA A 262 10.78 -21.51 -33.99
C ALA A 262 11.45 -22.19 -35.19
N ILE A 263 12.18 -23.29 -35.00
CA ILE A 263 13.01 -23.90 -36.07
C ILE A 263 12.51 -25.28 -36.56
N GLY A 264 11.59 -25.90 -35.82
CA GLY A 264 11.09 -27.24 -36.11
C GLY A 264 12.20 -28.28 -36.24
N SER A 265 12.11 -29.11 -37.28
CA SER A 265 13.09 -30.15 -37.61
C SER A 265 13.98 -29.76 -38.80
N THR A 266 14.11 -28.46 -39.09
CA THR A 266 14.88 -27.94 -40.26
C THR A 266 16.30 -28.51 -40.33
N TYR A 267 16.96 -28.67 -39.18
CA TYR A 267 18.34 -29.18 -39.09
C TYR A 267 18.43 -30.67 -38.75
N GLY A 268 17.30 -31.38 -38.80
CA GLY A 268 17.18 -32.80 -38.52
C GLY A 268 16.09 -33.11 -37.50
N ALA A 269 15.43 -34.25 -37.69
CA ALA A 269 14.31 -34.68 -36.85
C ALA A 269 14.72 -35.25 -35.48
N GLY A 270 16.03 -35.33 -35.19
CA GLY A 270 16.55 -36.04 -34.02
C GLY A 270 16.16 -37.52 -34.08
N ASP A 271 15.57 -38.02 -33.00
CA ASP A 271 14.94 -39.34 -32.87
C ASP A 271 13.57 -39.47 -33.57
N GLY A 272 13.07 -38.40 -34.21
CA GLY A 272 11.77 -38.36 -34.87
C GLY A 272 10.57 -38.18 -33.93
N SER A 273 10.77 -38.14 -32.61
CA SER A 273 9.69 -38.10 -31.63
C SER A 273 9.93 -37.05 -30.53
N THR A 274 10.93 -37.25 -29.69
CA THR A 274 11.14 -36.46 -28.47
C THR A 274 12.21 -35.39 -28.61
N THR A 275 12.99 -35.44 -29.69
CA THR A 275 14.12 -34.54 -29.94
C THR A 275 14.05 -33.88 -31.31
N PHE A 276 14.89 -32.86 -31.52
CA PHE A 276 15.17 -32.22 -32.80
C PHE A 276 16.63 -31.76 -32.82
N ASN A 277 17.20 -31.60 -34.01
CA ASN A 277 18.60 -31.20 -34.15
C ASN A 277 18.75 -29.68 -34.20
N LEU A 278 19.81 -29.18 -33.57
CA LEU A 278 20.30 -27.82 -33.74
C LEU A 278 21.02 -27.67 -35.08
N PRO A 279 21.16 -26.44 -35.61
CA PRO A 279 22.09 -26.19 -36.71
C PRO A 279 23.52 -26.58 -36.30
N ASP A 280 24.33 -27.02 -37.26
CA ASP A 280 25.77 -27.20 -37.08
C ASP A 280 26.51 -26.19 -37.96
N LEU A 281 26.87 -25.05 -37.34
CA LEU A 281 27.46 -23.89 -38.02
C LEU A 281 28.99 -23.85 -37.87
N ARG A 282 29.60 -24.92 -37.34
CA ARG A 282 31.05 -24.97 -37.14
C ARG A 282 31.75 -24.99 -38.50
N GLY A 283 32.59 -23.98 -38.76
CA GLY A 283 33.38 -23.87 -39.99
C GLY A 283 32.60 -23.34 -41.21
N GLU A 284 31.33 -22.97 -41.03
CA GLU A 284 30.47 -22.50 -42.13
C GLU A 284 30.51 -20.98 -42.29
N PHE A 285 30.36 -20.49 -43.52
CA PHE A 285 30.00 -19.10 -43.78
C PHE A 285 28.49 -18.95 -43.85
N ILE A 286 27.99 -17.90 -43.20
CA ILE A 286 26.56 -17.60 -43.20
C ILE A 286 26.26 -16.62 -44.32
N ARG A 287 25.21 -16.94 -45.07
CA ARG A 287 24.64 -16.10 -46.12
C ARG A 287 23.19 -15.79 -45.81
N GLY A 288 22.69 -14.68 -46.36
CA GLY A 288 21.26 -14.41 -46.38
C GLY A 288 20.51 -15.49 -47.17
N TRP A 289 19.36 -15.91 -46.65
CA TRP A 289 18.40 -16.67 -47.43
C TRP A 289 17.67 -15.72 -48.38
N ASP A 290 17.61 -16.09 -49.66
CA ASP A 290 16.87 -15.37 -50.68
C ASP A 290 15.47 -16.01 -50.81
N ASP A 291 14.54 -15.53 -49.99
CA ASP A 291 13.18 -16.05 -49.85
C ASP A 291 12.29 -15.72 -51.07
N ILE A 292 12.63 -14.68 -51.83
CA ILE A 292 11.90 -14.22 -53.03
C ILE A 292 12.58 -14.63 -54.34
N GLY A 293 13.78 -15.20 -54.25
CA GLY A 293 14.54 -15.77 -55.35
C GLY A 293 15.02 -14.79 -56.42
N LYS A 294 15.43 -13.58 -56.02
CA LYS A 294 15.81 -12.50 -56.95
C LYS A 294 17.30 -12.21 -57.02
N THR A 295 18.08 -12.68 -56.04
CA THR A 295 19.49 -12.32 -55.88
C THR A 295 20.41 -13.52 -56.00
N ASP A 296 20.01 -14.68 -55.48
CA ASP A 296 20.72 -15.93 -55.67
C ASP A 296 20.16 -16.67 -56.90
N PRO A 297 20.97 -16.90 -57.95
CA PRO A 297 20.55 -17.63 -59.16
C PRO A 297 20.03 -19.05 -58.87
N ASP A 298 20.45 -19.67 -57.77
CA ASP A 298 20.01 -21.01 -57.35
C ASP A 298 18.92 -20.99 -56.27
N SER A 299 18.44 -19.81 -55.87
CA SER A 299 17.41 -19.63 -54.84
C SER A 299 16.15 -20.50 -55.01
N PRO A 300 15.62 -20.80 -56.22
CA PRO A 300 14.43 -21.64 -56.34
C PRO A 300 14.67 -23.08 -55.85
N LYS A 301 15.93 -23.48 -55.68
CA LYS A 301 16.36 -24.80 -55.21
C LYS A 301 16.87 -24.77 -53.77
N ARG A 302 16.99 -23.59 -53.14
CA ARG A 302 17.61 -23.41 -51.82
C ARG A 302 16.62 -22.89 -50.79
N LYS A 303 16.60 -23.52 -49.63
CA LYS A 303 15.73 -23.23 -48.49
C LYS A 303 16.56 -22.82 -47.28
N VAL A 304 15.90 -22.26 -46.26
CA VAL A 304 16.54 -22.07 -44.95
C VAL A 304 17.12 -23.39 -44.46
N GLY A 305 18.39 -23.36 -44.07
CA GLY A 305 19.10 -24.53 -43.53
C GLY A 305 19.85 -25.36 -44.57
N ASP A 306 19.69 -25.09 -45.87
CA ASP A 306 20.45 -25.78 -46.90
C ASP A 306 21.95 -25.43 -46.82
N ARG A 307 22.78 -26.46 -46.95
CA ARG A 307 24.24 -26.31 -47.06
C ARG A 307 24.64 -26.13 -48.51
N GLN A 308 25.61 -25.25 -48.75
CA GLN A 308 26.24 -25.07 -50.06
C GLN A 308 27.71 -25.42 -49.94
N ALA A 309 28.20 -26.34 -50.77
CA ALA A 309 29.62 -26.61 -50.87
C ALA A 309 30.37 -25.38 -51.44
N GLN A 310 31.67 -25.28 -51.16
CA GLN A 310 32.51 -24.25 -51.75
C GLN A 310 32.43 -24.31 -53.29
N GLN A 311 32.41 -23.13 -53.93
CA GLN A 311 32.35 -23.03 -55.38
C GLN A 311 33.14 -21.80 -55.85
N THR A 312 33.94 -21.97 -56.89
CA THR A 312 34.55 -20.88 -57.65
C THR A 312 33.80 -20.69 -58.96
N ALA A 313 33.65 -19.45 -59.43
CA ALA A 313 33.10 -19.20 -60.75
C ALA A 313 33.97 -19.86 -61.82
N THR A 314 33.35 -20.32 -62.90
CA THR A 314 34.08 -20.78 -64.08
C THR A 314 34.93 -19.62 -64.62
N HIS A 315 36.20 -19.90 -64.87
CA HIS A 315 37.13 -18.90 -65.39
C HIS A 315 38.15 -19.57 -66.31
N LYS A 316 38.91 -18.77 -67.05
CA LYS A 316 39.99 -19.22 -67.94
C LYS A 316 41.26 -18.46 -67.62
N HIS A 317 42.40 -19.14 -67.67
CA HIS A 317 43.72 -18.52 -67.60
C HIS A 317 44.27 -18.35 -69.01
N VAL A 318 44.68 -17.13 -69.36
CA VAL A 318 45.44 -16.88 -70.58
C VAL A 318 46.89 -17.27 -70.29
N ILE A 319 47.33 -18.39 -70.84
CA ILE A 319 48.75 -18.74 -70.85
C ILE A 319 49.44 -18.01 -72.01
N PRO A 320 50.69 -17.56 -71.86
CA PRO A 320 51.39 -16.80 -72.91
C PRO A 320 51.86 -17.66 -74.10
N TRP A 321 51.20 -18.78 -74.39
CA TRP A 321 51.61 -19.81 -75.36
C TRP A 321 50.44 -20.18 -76.29
N GLY A 322 50.68 -20.17 -77.62
CA GLY A 322 49.76 -20.68 -78.65
C GLY A 322 49.81 -19.91 -79.99
N GLU A 323 49.56 -20.61 -81.10
CA GLU A 323 49.45 -20.05 -82.47
C GLU A 323 48.07 -19.41 -82.71
N ASN A 324 48.01 -18.27 -83.41
CA ASN A 324 46.76 -17.66 -83.87
C ASN A 324 46.33 -18.32 -85.19
N ILE A 325 45.23 -19.07 -85.19
CA ILE A 325 44.60 -19.50 -86.45
C ILE A 325 43.49 -18.50 -86.79
N ALA A 326 43.62 -17.89 -87.97
CA ALA A 326 42.69 -16.92 -88.55
C ALA A 326 41.32 -17.54 -88.90
N VAL A 327 40.55 -17.88 -87.87
CA VAL A 327 39.11 -18.15 -87.97
C VAL A 327 38.43 -17.40 -86.83
N ASN A 328 37.96 -16.19 -87.13
CA ASN A 328 36.91 -15.41 -86.45
C ASN A 328 36.43 -15.92 -85.06
N ALA A 329 37.34 -16.03 -84.09
CA ALA A 329 37.07 -16.53 -82.75
C ALA A 329 37.62 -15.53 -81.71
N THR A 330 36.77 -14.54 -81.42
CA THR A 330 36.67 -13.80 -80.15
C THR A 330 37.96 -13.24 -79.52
N ALA A 331 38.11 -11.92 -79.67
CA ALA A 331 38.55 -10.90 -78.71
C ALA A 331 39.94 -10.94 -78.03
N PHE A 332 40.79 -11.97 -78.12
CA PHE A 332 42.01 -11.99 -77.27
C PHE A 332 43.31 -12.58 -77.89
N GLY A 333 43.99 -11.77 -78.74
CA GLY A 333 45.47 -11.60 -78.82
C GLY A 333 46.38 -12.65 -79.49
N GLY A 334 47.25 -12.23 -80.42
CA GLY A 334 48.39 -13.00 -80.98
C GLY A 334 49.61 -12.10 -81.28
N THR A 335 50.81 -12.66 -81.52
CA THR A 335 52.06 -11.91 -81.80
C THR A 335 52.69 -12.30 -83.14
N ASN A 336 53.31 -11.34 -83.84
CA ASN A 336 53.89 -11.53 -85.19
C ASN A 336 55.44 -11.55 -85.19
N ASN A 337 56.08 -11.61 -84.02
CA ASN A 337 57.54 -11.58 -83.91
C ASN A 337 58.15 -12.99 -84.09
N VAL A 338 58.99 -13.14 -85.13
CA VAL A 338 59.70 -14.37 -85.47
C VAL A 338 60.69 -14.77 -84.36
N GLY A 339 60.69 -16.05 -83.97
CA GLY A 339 61.62 -16.59 -82.96
C GLY A 339 61.09 -16.55 -81.52
N ARG A 340 59.80 -16.27 -81.34
CA ARG A 340 59.08 -16.44 -80.07
C ARG A 340 58.08 -17.59 -80.20
N MET A 341 57.74 -18.23 -79.09
CA MET A 341 56.83 -19.38 -79.09
C MET A 341 55.44 -18.96 -79.60
N GLY A 342 54.85 -19.75 -80.51
CA GLY A 342 53.65 -19.38 -81.25
C GLY A 342 53.91 -18.62 -82.57
N SER A 343 55.10 -18.77 -83.18
CA SER A 343 55.47 -18.10 -84.44
C SER A 343 55.59 -18.99 -85.68
N VAL A 344 55.22 -20.27 -85.67
CA VAL A 344 55.21 -21.15 -86.86
C VAL A 344 54.24 -22.34 -86.75
N ALA A 345 53.52 -22.58 -87.85
CA ALA A 345 52.38 -23.51 -88.02
C ALA A 345 52.62 -25.02 -87.78
N ASN A 346 53.74 -25.47 -87.21
CA ASN A 346 54.01 -26.87 -86.91
C ASN A 346 54.78 -27.04 -85.58
N ASP A 347 54.08 -27.07 -84.44
CA ASP A 347 54.65 -27.37 -83.11
C ASP A 347 54.11 -28.70 -82.55
N TYR A 348 54.74 -29.83 -82.93
CA TYR A 348 54.36 -31.17 -82.46
C TYR A 348 54.95 -31.55 -81.08
N ASP A 349 55.56 -30.63 -80.34
CA ASP A 349 56.29 -30.89 -79.09
C ASP A 349 55.72 -30.21 -77.84
N ASN A 350 54.60 -29.48 -77.94
CA ASN A 350 53.95 -28.85 -76.80
C ASN A 350 53.14 -29.86 -75.95
N ARG A 351 53.85 -30.59 -75.10
CA ARG A 351 53.28 -31.51 -74.09
C ARG A 351 52.64 -30.70 -72.94
N TRP A 352 51.37 -30.40 -73.14
CA TRP A 352 50.29 -30.04 -72.21
C TRP A 352 50.66 -29.64 -70.76
N TYR A 353 50.27 -28.43 -70.37
CA TYR A 353 49.98 -28.08 -68.98
C TYR A 353 48.53 -27.62 -68.86
N TYR A 354 47.65 -28.52 -68.45
CA TYR A 354 46.35 -28.11 -67.95
C TYR A 354 46.52 -27.45 -66.58
N SER A 355 45.64 -26.50 -66.26
CA SER A 355 45.29 -26.24 -64.86
C SER A 355 44.80 -27.57 -64.28
N ASN A 356 45.58 -28.14 -63.35
CA ASN A 356 45.16 -29.36 -62.67
C ASN A 356 43.82 -29.09 -61.93
N ASP A 357 42.96 -30.10 -61.85
CA ASP A 357 41.72 -30.08 -61.08
C ASP A 357 41.96 -30.47 -59.61
N GLY A 358 43.23 -30.43 -59.17
CA GLY A 358 43.69 -30.89 -57.88
C GLY A 358 43.87 -32.40 -57.74
N SER A 359 43.64 -33.20 -58.79
CA SER A 359 44.05 -34.61 -58.77
C SER A 359 45.55 -34.76 -59.08
N ASP A 360 46.19 -35.74 -58.45
CA ASP A 360 47.59 -36.09 -58.72
C ASP A 360 47.69 -36.58 -60.17
N PHE A 361 48.35 -35.79 -61.02
CA PHE A 361 48.70 -36.22 -62.36
C PHE A 361 50.05 -36.96 -62.31
N ASP A 362 50.09 -38.20 -62.81
CA ASP A 362 51.33 -39.01 -62.93
C ASP A 362 52.15 -39.15 -61.62
N GLY A 363 51.48 -39.20 -60.46
CA GLY A 363 52.14 -39.46 -59.18
C GLY A 363 53.03 -38.31 -58.66
N VAL A 364 52.95 -37.13 -59.28
CA VAL A 364 53.60 -35.91 -58.79
C VAL A 364 52.65 -35.21 -57.84
N LEU A 365 52.95 -35.29 -56.55
CA LEU A 365 52.24 -34.54 -55.50
C LEU A 365 52.37 -33.04 -55.78
N ASN A 366 51.22 -32.35 -55.84
CA ASN A 366 51.22 -30.89 -55.77
C ASN A 366 51.96 -30.43 -54.50
N PRO A 367 52.82 -29.40 -54.58
CA PRO A 367 53.43 -28.82 -53.39
C PRO A 367 52.36 -28.49 -52.35
N PRO A 368 52.64 -28.69 -51.04
CA PRO A 368 51.73 -28.25 -49.98
C PRO A 368 51.30 -26.80 -50.23
N ASP A 369 50.03 -26.50 -50.03
CA ASP A 369 49.42 -25.16 -50.18
C ASP A 369 49.07 -24.65 -51.59
N THR A 370 49.34 -25.42 -52.65
CA THR A 370 49.09 -24.95 -54.04
C THR A 370 47.61 -24.67 -54.37
N ILE A 371 46.65 -25.28 -53.66
CA ILE A 371 45.21 -25.21 -54.02
C ILE A 371 44.29 -24.91 -52.81
N GLY A 372 44.75 -25.21 -51.59
CA GLY A 372 43.97 -25.02 -50.35
C GLY A 372 44.16 -23.66 -49.66
N SER A 373 45.20 -22.91 -50.02
CA SER A 373 45.49 -21.58 -49.44
C SER A 373 45.04 -20.43 -50.34
N GLU A 374 44.89 -20.66 -51.65
CA GLU A 374 44.55 -19.61 -52.63
C GLU A 374 43.14 -19.04 -52.42
N THR A 375 42.16 -19.90 -52.15
CA THR A 375 40.75 -19.51 -52.02
C THR A 375 40.23 -19.53 -50.59
N ARG A 376 41.09 -19.78 -49.60
CA ARG A 376 40.69 -19.81 -48.19
C ARG A 376 40.57 -18.39 -47.62
N PRO A 377 39.36 -17.94 -47.25
CA PRO A 377 39.19 -16.61 -46.66
C PRO A 377 39.80 -16.53 -45.26
N ARG A 378 40.38 -15.38 -44.92
CA ARG A 378 40.80 -15.10 -43.54
C ARG A 378 39.58 -14.84 -42.67
N ASN A 379 39.44 -15.60 -41.58
CA ASN A 379 38.35 -15.43 -40.62
C ASN A 379 38.83 -15.76 -39.19
N ILE A 380 38.07 -15.28 -38.20
CA ILE A 380 38.22 -15.64 -36.79
C ILE A 380 37.00 -16.45 -36.39
N ALA A 381 37.23 -17.63 -35.83
CA ALA A 381 36.16 -18.49 -35.36
C ALA A 381 35.60 -17.96 -34.03
N LEU A 382 34.31 -17.65 -34.03
CA LEU A 382 33.52 -17.36 -32.83
C LEU A 382 32.56 -18.52 -32.58
N LEU A 383 32.17 -18.75 -31.32
CA LEU A 383 31.20 -19.78 -30.98
C LEU A 383 29.81 -19.37 -31.45
N ALA A 384 29.31 -20.01 -32.50
CA ALA A 384 27.93 -19.88 -32.91
C ALA A 384 27.01 -20.56 -31.87
N CYS A 385 26.04 -19.80 -31.36
CA CYS A 385 25.04 -20.28 -30.43
C CYS A 385 23.64 -19.88 -30.90
N ILE A 386 22.65 -20.69 -30.55
CA ILE A 386 21.24 -20.46 -30.82
C ILE A 386 20.47 -20.25 -29.51
N LYS A 387 19.62 -19.23 -29.47
CA LYS A 387 18.79 -18.89 -28.30
C LYS A 387 17.65 -19.90 -28.17
N TYR A 388 17.44 -20.45 -26.97
CA TYR A 388 16.30 -21.32 -26.67
C TYR A 388 15.21 -20.70 -25.78
#